data_AF-A0A382LDN7-F1
#
_entry.id   AF-A0A382LDN7-F1
#
_cell.length_a   1.000
_cell.length_b   1.000
_cell.length_c   1.000
_cell.angle_alpha   90.00
_cell.angle_beta   90.00
_cell.angle_gamma   90.00
#
_symmetry.space_group_name_H-M   'P 1'
#
loop_
_entity.id
_entity.type
_entity.pdbx_description
1 polymer ?
#
loop_
_entity_poly.entity_id
_entity_poly.type
_entity_poly.pdbx_seq_one_letter_code
_entity_poly.pdbx_strand_id
1 'polypeptide(L)'
;KSEDIGITCSNLGVRADTSTDVLRRWEMEVDARRLKPHDTRVVFGFGANDCWIEEGRTRVERTDTISNTTAILSRAASLYPTLMIGPPPALDEAEDSRRQEMSALLGDLSNHAGVSYLSVIDALRHGGVWGMEQQQGDAIHPSAGGYGALARLVLEWPEWWFHPEI
;
A
#
# COMPACT_ATOMS: atom_id res chain seq x y z
N LYS A 1 -10.21 -3.71 -31.58
CA LYS A 1 -8.79 -3.82 -31.20
C LYS A 1 -8.59 -2.79 -30.11
N SER A 2 -8.72 -3.19 -28.86
CA SER A 2 -8.22 -2.38 -27.74
C SER A 2 -6.72 -2.19 -27.96
N GLU A 3 -6.26 -0.97 -27.79
CA GLU A 3 -4.83 -0.66 -27.89
C GLU A 3 -4.14 -1.28 -26.67
N ASP A 4 -3.03 -2.01 -26.88
CA ASP A 4 -2.11 -2.39 -25.81
C ASP A 4 -1.77 -1.11 -25.02
N ILE A 5 -2.24 -1.01 -23.77
CA ILE A 5 -1.95 0.15 -22.94
C ILE A 5 -0.47 0.09 -22.59
N GLY A 6 0.33 1.00 -23.15
CA GLY A 6 1.75 1.12 -22.84
C GLY A 6 1.97 1.62 -21.41
N ILE A 7 2.13 0.70 -20.46
CA ILE A 7 2.36 1.02 -19.04
C ILE A 7 3.85 1.23 -18.78
N THR A 8 4.21 2.39 -18.20
CA THR A 8 5.52 2.60 -17.57
C THR A 8 5.38 2.45 -16.06
N CYS A 9 5.98 1.40 -15.49
CA CYS A 9 5.93 1.15 -14.05
C CYS A 9 7.17 1.74 -13.35
N SER A 10 6.94 2.53 -12.30
CA SER A 10 7.99 3.05 -11.42
C SER A 10 7.74 2.61 -9.98
N ASN A 11 8.60 1.72 -9.46
CA ASN A 11 8.53 1.35 -8.05
C ASN A 11 9.26 2.41 -7.20
N LEU A 12 8.52 3.03 -6.28
CA LEU A 12 9.02 4.06 -5.35
C LEU A 12 9.06 3.57 -3.90
N GLY A 13 8.93 2.26 -3.67
CA GLY A 13 9.00 1.66 -2.35
C GLY A 13 10.41 1.73 -1.78
N VAL A 14 10.51 2.15 -0.52
CA VAL A 14 11.76 2.15 0.24
C VAL A 14 11.53 1.30 1.50
N ARG A 15 12.48 0.40 1.79
CA ARG A 15 12.38 -0.49 2.94
C ARG A 15 12.30 0.33 4.23
N ALA A 16 11.44 -0.11 5.14
CA ALA A 16 11.21 0.49 6.46
C ALA A 16 10.59 1.90 6.46
N ASP A 17 10.15 2.43 5.32
CA ASP A 17 9.45 3.72 5.26
C ASP A 17 8.17 3.72 6.08
N THR A 18 8.00 4.78 6.85
CA THR A 18 6.76 5.12 7.54
C THR A 18 5.94 6.12 6.72
N SER A 19 4.70 6.42 7.10
CA SER A 19 3.89 7.49 6.49
C SER A 19 4.59 8.85 6.54
N THR A 20 5.38 9.11 7.58
CA THR A 20 6.20 10.33 7.71
C THR A 20 7.26 10.43 6.62
N ASP A 21 7.91 9.31 6.30
CA ASP A 21 8.94 9.27 5.26
C ASP A 21 8.31 9.41 3.87
N VAL A 22 7.18 8.73 3.64
CA VAL A 22 6.41 8.86 2.40
C VAL A 22 5.97 10.30 2.19
N LEU A 23 5.37 10.94 3.22
CA LEU A 23 4.92 12.34 3.16
C LEU A 23 6.04 13.29 2.70
N ARG A 24 7.26 13.07 3.20
CA ARG A 24 8.42 13.93 2.91
C ARG A 24 8.84 13.89 1.44
N ARG A 25 8.66 12.77 0.74
CA ARG A 25 9.35 12.52 -0.54
C ARG A 25 8.44 12.28 -1.75
N TRP A 26 7.21 11.80 -1.53
CA TRP A 26 6.41 11.20 -2.61
C TRP A 26 6.16 12.17 -3.77
N GLU A 27 5.79 13.43 -3.51
CA GLU A 27 5.36 14.36 -4.56
C GLU A 27 6.51 14.70 -5.51
N MET A 28 7.70 15.00 -4.96
CA MET A 28 8.89 15.28 -5.77
C MET A 28 9.34 14.07 -6.57
N GLU A 29 9.25 12.86 -6.01
CA GLU A 29 9.65 11.64 -6.71
C GLU A 29 8.70 11.25 -7.84
N VAL A 30 7.39 11.45 -7.64
CA VAL A 30 6.37 11.27 -8.68
C VAL A 30 6.57 12.29 -9.80
N ASP A 31 6.76 13.56 -9.44
CA ASP A 31 6.98 14.64 -10.42
C ASP A 31 8.22 14.39 -11.29
N ALA A 32 9.31 13.89 -10.72
CA ALA A 32 10.52 13.55 -11.45
C ALA A 32 10.35 12.43 -12.49
N ARG A 33 9.30 11.61 -12.36
CA ARG A 33 9.01 10.46 -13.24
C ARG A 33 7.86 10.70 -14.20
N ARG A 34 7.20 11.86 -14.06
CA ARG A 34 6.06 12.21 -14.89
C ARG A 34 6.48 12.39 -16.35
N LEU A 35 5.95 11.56 -17.23
CA LEU A 35 6.17 11.66 -18.67
C LEU A 35 5.04 12.48 -19.30
N LYS A 36 5.15 13.81 -19.32
CA LYS A 36 4.14 14.65 -20.01
C LYS A 36 4.19 14.40 -21.52
N PRO A 37 3.04 14.31 -22.22
CA PRO A 37 1.67 14.58 -21.76
C PRO A 37 0.91 13.35 -21.26
N HIS A 38 1.57 12.21 -21.04
CA HIS A 38 0.92 10.95 -20.68
C HIS A 38 0.29 11.00 -19.28
N ASP A 39 -0.76 10.19 -19.12
CA ASP A 39 -1.47 9.99 -17.86
C ASP A 39 -0.50 9.52 -16.76
N THR A 40 -0.68 10.01 -15.54
CA THR A 40 0.12 9.63 -14.38
C THR A 40 -0.82 9.25 -13.27
N ARG A 41 -0.67 8.04 -12.77
CA ARG A 41 -1.49 7.50 -11.70
C ARG A 41 -0.63 7.00 -10.56
N VAL A 42 -1.12 7.12 -9.33
CA VAL A 42 -0.34 6.81 -8.13
C VAL A 42 -1.07 5.77 -7.28
N VAL A 43 -0.33 4.78 -6.80
CA VAL A 43 -0.82 3.80 -5.84
C VAL A 43 0.05 3.92 -4.58
N PHE A 44 -0.58 4.21 -3.46
CA PHE A 44 0.08 4.22 -2.16
C PHE A 44 -0.09 2.88 -1.45
N GLY A 45 0.92 2.51 -0.67
CA GLY A 45 0.90 1.37 0.24
C GLY A 45 1.92 1.59 1.36
N PHE A 46 1.42 1.89 2.55
CA PHE A 46 2.23 2.16 3.75
C PHE A 46 1.42 1.85 5.01
N GLY A 47 2.00 2.10 6.19
CA GLY A 47 1.35 1.94 7.50
C GLY A 47 1.81 0.73 8.29
N ALA A 48 2.31 -0.34 7.64
CA ALA A 48 2.89 -1.49 8.34
C ALA A 48 4.06 -1.08 9.26
N ASN A 49 4.89 -0.15 8.80
CA ASN A 49 6.02 0.37 9.58
C ASN A 49 5.61 1.40 10.63
N ASP A 50 4.50 2.13 10.44
CA ASP A 50 4.00 3.09 11.42
C ASP A 50 3.66 2.38 12.74
N CYS A 51 2.94 1.26 12.64
CA CYS A 51 2.53 0.45 13.79
C CYS A 51 3.58 -0.58 14.26
N TRP A 52 4.78 -0.56 13.67
CA TRP A 52 5.89 -1.37 14.15
C TRP A 52 6.35 -0.88 15.52
N ILE A 53 6.66 -1.80 16.44
CA ILE A 53 7.13 -1.45 17.78
C ILE A 53 8.66 -1.39 17.80
N GLU A 54 9.18 -0.22 18.14
CA GLU A 54 10.60 0.05 18.36
C GLU A 54 10.74 0.66 19.76
N GLU A 55 11.57 0.04 20.60
CA GLU A 55 11.79 0.47 22.00
C GLU A 55 10.48 0.66 22.81
N GLY A 56 9.50 -0.22 22.57
CA GLY A 56 8.22 -0.24 23.29
C GLY A 56 7.20 0.80 22.81
N ARG A 57 7.45 1.51 21.71
CA ARG A 57 6.53 2.49 21.11
C ARG A 57 6.35 2.23 19.62
N THR A 58 5.24 2.69 19.05
CA THR A 58 5.07 2.68 17.59
C THR A 58 6.07 3.64 16.95
N ARG A 59 6.59 3.31 15.76
CA ARG A 59 7.54 4.17 15.05
C ARG A 59 6.93 5.50 14.62
N VAL A 60 5.61 5.54 14.43
CA VAL A 60 4.84 6.77 14.23
C VAL A 60 3.65 6.76 15.19
N GLU A 61 3.41 7.89 15.84
CA GLU A 61 2.23 8.05 16.69
C GLU A 61 0.95 8.05 15.84
N ARG A 62 -0.13 7.48 16.36
CA ARG A 62 -1.39 7.33 15.60
C ARG A 62 -1.90 8.66 15.05
N THR A 63 -1.75 9.75 15.80
CA THR A 63 -2.14 11.10 15.38
C THR A 63 -1.33 11.59 14.18
N ASP A 64 -0.05 11.25 14.13
CA ASP A 64 0.84 11.62 13.03
C ASP A 64 0.53 10.77 11.79
N THR A 65 0.28 9.47 11.94
CA THR A 65 -0.20 8.63 10.83
C THR A 65 -1.50 9.18 10.22
N ILE A 66 -2.45 9.65 11.05
CA ILE A 66 -3.67 10.31 10.57
C ILE A 66 -3.31 11.56 9.78
N SER A 67 -2.53 12.47 10.37
CA SER A 67 -2.15 13.74 9.73
C SER A 67 -1.42 13.53 8.41
N ASN A 68 -0.43 12.63 8.40
CA ASN A 68 0.36 12.27 7.22
C ASN A 68 -0.52 11.69 6.13
N THR A 69 -1.35 10.69 6.45
CA THR A 69 -2.20 10.02 5.47
C THR A 69 -3.21 10.99 4.86
N THR A 70 -3.87 11.82 5.69
CA THR A 70 -4.80 12.84 5.20
C THR A 70 -4.09 13.83 4.27
N ALA A 71 -2.89 14.31 4.63
CA ALA A 71 -2.13 15.23 3.80
C ALA A 71 -1.71 14.59 2.47
N ILE A 72 -1.18 13.36 2.49
CA ILE A 72 -0.77 12.62 1.29
C ILE A 72 -1.96 12.41 0.36
N LEU A 73 -3.03 11.80 0.85
CA LEU A 73 -4.15 11.38 0.00
C LEU A 73 -4.94 12.57 -0.56
N SER A 74 -5.19 13.60 0.26
CA SER A 74 -5.88 14.81 -0.23
C SER A 74 -5.07 15.52 -1.31
N ARG A 75 -3.74 15.60 -1.14
CA ARG A 75 -2.85 16.23 -2.12
C ARG A 75 -2.77 15.39 -3.39
N ALA A 76 -2.54 14.08 -3.28
CA ALA A 76 -2.43 13.19 -4.42
C ALA A 76 -3.73 13.14 -5.23
N ALA A 77 -4.90 13.00 -4.59
CA ALA A 77 -6.19 13.00 -5.28
C ALA A 77 -6.48 14.32 -6.02
N SER A 78 -5.91 15.44 -5.57
CA SER A 78 -6.03 16.73 -6.28
C SER A 78 -5.17 16.83 -7.54
N LEU A 79 -4.17 15.94 -7.69
CA LEU A 79 -3.19 15.97 -8.78
C LEU A 79 -3.31 14.78 -9.74
N TYR A 80 -3.65 13.60 -9.22
CA TYR A 80 -3.52 12.31 -9.89
C TYR A 80 -4.69 11.38 -9.54
N PRO A 81 -5.14 10.52 -10.47
CA PRO A 81 -5.86 9.30 -10.11
C PRO A 81 -5.05 8.52 -9.08
N THR A 82 -5.66 8.27 -7.92
CA THR A 82 -4.97 7.74 -6.74
C THR A 82 -5.72 6.52 -6.21
N LEU A 83 -4.98 5.47 -5.85
CA LEU A 83 -5.46 4.30 -5.11
C LEU A 83 -4.62 4.11 -3.85
N MET A 84 -5.19 3.45 -2.84
CA MET A 84 -4.48 3.04 -1.62
C MET A 84 -4.65 1.53 -1.41
N ILE A 85 -3.57 0.84 -1.09
CA ILE A 85 -3.57 -0.58 -0.72
C ILE A 85 -3.10 -0.68 0.74
N GLY A 86 -3.88 -1.41 1.54
CA GLY A 86 -3.61 -1.64 2.96
C GLY A 86 -2.35 -2.47 3.24
N PRO A 87 -1.86 -2.45 4.48
CA PRO A 87 -0.74 -3.29 4.88
C PRO A 87 -1.12 -4.79 4.84
N PRO A 88 -0.20 -5.68 4.42
CA PRO A 88 -0.42 -7.12 4.49
C PRO A 88 -0.25 -7.66 5.93
N PRO A 89 -0.73 -8.89 6.23
CA PRO A 89 -0.65 -9.45 7.58
C PRO A 89 0.79 -9.73 8.01
N ALA A 90 0.99 -9.81 9.33
CA ALA A 90 2.25 -10.24 9.94
C ALA A 90 2.15 -11.70 10.43
N LEU A 91 3.30 -12.32 10.69
CA LEU A 91 3.33 -13.65 11.33
C LEU A 91 3.10 -13.59 12.83
N ASP A 92 3.66 -12.58 13.50
CA ASP A 92 3.45 -12.35 14.92
C ASP A 92 2.02 -11.85 15.15
N GLU A 93 1.29 -12.51 16.05
CA GLU A 93 -0.12 -12.22 16.30
C GLU A 93 -0.36 -10.81 16.83
N ALA A 94 0.54 -10.31 17.69
CA ALA A 94 0.42 -8.97 18.24
C ALA A 94 0.68 -7.90 17.18
N GLU A 95 1.70 -8.10 16.34
CA GLU A 95 1.96 -7.23 15.18
C GLU A 95 0.82 -7.26 14.18
N ASP A 96 0.31 -8.44 13.87
CA ASP A 96 -0.78 -8.63 12.95
C ASP A 96 -2.07 -7.96 13.44
N SER A 97 -2.36 -8.02 14.75
CA SER A 97 -3.45 -7.25 15.37
C SER A 97 -3.28 -5.74 15.17
N ARG A 98 -2.06 -5.21 15.36
CA ARG A 98 -1.79 -3.78 15.09
C ARG A 98 -1.94 -3.44 13.60
N ARG A 99 -1.56 -4.33 12.69
CA ARG A 99 -1.74 -4.12 11.24
C ARG A 99 -3.21 -4.15 10.82
N GLN A 100 -4.07 -4.92 11.51
CA GLN A 100 -5.52 -4.87 11.29
C GLN A 100 -6.11 -3.52 11.67
N GLU A 101 -5.76 -3.03 12.86
CA GLU A 101 -6.20 -1.69 13.30
C GLU A 101 -5.69 -0.60 12.35
N MET A 102 -4.45 -0.71 11.89
CA MET A 102 -3.88 0.19 10.90
C MET A 102 -4.60 0.11 9.54
N SER A 103 -4.92 -1.09 9.06
CA SER A 103 -5.68 -1.27 7.82
C SER A 103 -7.06 -0.63 7.90
N ALA A 104 -7.78 -0.82 9.01
CA ALA A 104 -9.08 -0.18 9.21
C ALA A 104 -8.96 1.35 9.21
N LEU A 105 -7.98 1.90 9.95
CA LEU A 105 -7.71 3.33 10.00
C LEU A 105 -7.43 3.92 8.61
N LEU A 106 -6.56 3.28 7.82
CA LEU A 106 -6.20 3.76 6.48
C LEU A 106 -7.38 3.66 5.51
N GLY A 107 -8.23 2.64 5.65
CA GLY A 107 -9.47 2.52 4.89
C GLY A 107 -10.41 3.70 5.14
N ASP A 108 -10.66 4.05 6.40
CA ASP A 108 -11.51 5.17 6.77
C ASP A 108 -10.96 6.51 6.23
N LEU A 109 -9.65 6.74 6.37
CA LEU A 109 -8.99 7.96 5.88
C LEU A 109 -8.99 8.04 4.34
N SER A 110 -8.81 6.92 3.65
CA SER A 110 -8.87 6.86 2.18
C SER A 110 -10.27 7.20 1.68
N ASN A 111 -11.29 6.59 2.29
CA ASN A 111 -12.70 6.88 1.96
C ASN A 111 -13.05 8.35 2.20
N HIS A 112 -12.57 8.95 3.31
CA HIS A 112 -12.77 10.36 3.59
C HIS A 112 -12.12 11.28 2.54
N ALA A 113 -10.97 10.88 1.99
CA ALA A 113 -10.28 11.59 0.92
C ALA A 113 -10.84 11.30 -0.49
N GLY A 114 -11.85 10.44 -0.61
CA GLY A 114 -12.40 10.01 -1.91
C GLY A 114 -11.45 9.10 -2.71
N VAL A 115 -10.51 8.44 -2.04
CA VAL A 115 -9.54 7.50 -2.62
C VAL A 115 -10.01 6.08 -2.38
N SER A 116 -10.13 5.27 -3.44
CA SER A 116 -10.48 3.86 -3.31
C SER A 116 -9.39 3.09 -2.55
N TYR A 117 -9.82 2.26 -1.61
CA TYR A 117 -8.96 1.48 -0.71
C TYR A 117 -9.15 -0.02 -0.90
N LEU A 118 -8.04 -0.74 -1.08
CA LEU A 118 -8.03 -2.20 -1.07
C LEU A 118 -7.47 -2.72 0.25
N SER A 119 -8.34 -3.30 1.10
CA SER A 119 -7.90 -4.09 2.25
C SER A 119 -7.45 -5.47 1.77
N VAL A 120 -6.17 -5.79 1.98
CA VAL A 120 -5.60 -7.10 1.62
C VAL A 120 -5.35 -7.99 2.84
N ILE A 121 -5.51 -7.42 4.04
CA ILE A 121 -4.98 -8.04 5.26
C ILE A 121 -5.66 -9.38 5.56
N ASP A 122 -6.99 -9.46 5.47
CA ASP A 122 -7.73 -10.67 5.78
C ASP A 122 -7.61 -11.72 4.66
N ALA A 123 -7.53 -11.28 3.40
CA ALA A 123 -7.40 -12.18 2.26
C ALA A 123 -6.03 -12.89 2.20
N LEU A 124 -5.00 -12.26 2.76
CA LEU A 124 -3.64 -12.81 2.82
C LEU A 124 -3.35 -13.51 4.15
N ARG A 125 -4.24 -13.39 5.13
CA ARG A 125 -4.11 -13.95 6.49
C ARG A 125 -4.49 -15.44 6.49
N HIS A 126 -3.77 -16.22 7.30
CA HIS A 126 -3.98 -17.65 7.59
C HIS A 126 -3.95 -18.64 6.40
N GLY A 127 -3.15 -19.70 6.53
CA GLY A 127 -3.21 -20.91 5.66
C GLY A 127 -2.81 -20.72 4.20
N GLY A 128 -2.67 -19.48 3.73
CA GLY A 128 -2.25 -19.12 2.37
C GLY A 128 -0.74 -19.01 2.21
N VAL A 129 -0.31 -18.86 0.95
CA VAL A 129 1.10 -18.80 0.55
C VAL A 129 1.86 -17.62 1.17
N TRP A 130 1.17 -16.53 1.52
CA TRP A 130 1.78 -15.35 2.15
C TRP A 130 2.48 -15.71 3.47
N GLY A 131 1.73 -16.22 4.45
CA GLY A 131 2.27 -16.61 5.75
C GLY A 131 3.28 -17.76 5.66
N MET A 132 3.03 -18.74 4.78
CA MET A 132 3.98 -19.85 4.58
C MET A 132 5.35 -19.36 4.10
N GLU A 133 5.40 -18.44 3.12
CA GLU A 133 6.67 -17.92 2.61
C GLU A 133 7.35 -16.97 3.60
N GLN A 134 6.60 -16.18 4.37
CA GLN A 134 7.18 -15.41 5.47
C GLN A 134 7.89 -16.34 6.47
N GLN A 135 7.27 -17.47 6.84
CA GLN A 135 7.84 -18.43 7.80
C GLN A 135 9.10 -19.12 7.27
N GLN A 136 9.19 -19.31 5.96
CA GLN A 136 10.36 -19.91 5.30
C GLN A 136 11.50 -18.90 5.08
N GLY A 137 11.18 -17.60 5.10
CA GLY A 137 12.09 -16.51 4.83
C GLY A 137 12.56 -15.76 6.09
N ASP A 138 12.52 -14.44 6.04
CA ASP A 138 12.98 -13.54 7.10
C ASP A 138 11.90 -13.18 8.13
N ALA A 139 10.79 -13.93 8.15
CA ALA A 139 9.59 -13.69 8.95
C ALA A 139 8.80 -12.42 8.60
N ILE A 140 9.25 -11.59 7.65
CA ILE A 140 8.62 -10.30 7.32
C ILE A 140 8.09 -10.33 5.89
N HIS A 141 8.92 -10.72 4.92
CA HIS A 141 8.62 -10.62 3.50
C HIS A 141 8.31 -12.00 2.91
N PRO A 142 7.19 -12.15 2.17
CA PRO A 142 7.00 -13.36 1.38
C PRO A 142 7.94 -13.38 0.16
N SER A 143 7.94 -14.50 -0.55
CA SER A 143 8.62 -14.68 -1.83
C SER A 143 7.63 -14.49 -3.00
N ALA A 144 7.91 -15.09 -4.16
CA ALA A 144 7.12 -14.91 -5.37
C ALA A 144 5.64 -15.33 -5.20
N GLY A 145 5.34 -16.37 -4.42
CA GLY A 145 3.99 -16.86 -4.23
C GLY A 145 3.11 -15.87 -3.46
N GLY A 146 3.61 -15.31 -2.37
CA GLY A 146 2.89 -14.31 -1.57
C GLY A 146 2.68 -13.01 -2.33
N TYR A 147 3.71 -12.51 -3.03
CA TYR A 147 3.51 -11.35 -3.92
C TYR A 147 2.55 -11.67 -5.08
N GLY A 148 2.53 -12.90 -5.58
CA GLY A 148 1.54 -13.37 -6.56
C GLY A 148 0.10 -13.36 -6.03
N ALA A 149 -0.09 -13.76 -4.76
CA ALA A 149 -1.39 -13.68 -4.10
C ALA A 149 -1.87 -12.23 -3.94
N LEU A 150 -0.98 -11.32 -3.52
CA LEU A 150 -1.28 -9.89 -3.45
C LEU A 150 -1.61 -9.31 -4.84
N ALA A 151 -0.82 -9.64 -5.86
CA ALA A 151 -1.06 -9.17 -7.22
C ALA A 151 -2.43 -9.64 -7.75
N ARG A 152 -2.83 -10.88 -7.44
CA ARG A 152 -4.16 -11.38 -7.79
C ARG A 152 -5.28 -10.52 -7.17
N LEU A 153 -5.18 -10.19 -5.88
CA LEU A 153 -6.17 -9.32 -5.23
C LEU A 153 -6.29 -7.96 -5.93
N VAL A 154 -5.16 -7.37 -6.35
CA VAL A 154 -5.15 -6.10 -7.08
C VAL A 154 -5.79 -6.26 -8.46
N LEU A 155 -5.45 -7.32 -9.19
CA LEU A 155 -5.98 -7.54 -10.55
C LEU A 155 -7.47 -7.91 -10.56
N GLU A 156 -7.97 -8.54 -9.50
CA GLU A 156 -9.39 -8.88 -9.34
C GLU A 156 -10.21 -7.71 -8.75
N TRP A 157 -9.55 -6.64 -8.29
CA TRP A 157 -10.19 -5.48 -7.69
C TRP A 157 -10.86 -4.59 -8.76
N PRO A 158 -12.19 -4.37 -8.73
CA PRO A 158 -12.89 -3.64 -9.80
C PRO A 158 -12.35 -2.22 -10.07
N GLU A 159 -11.85 -1.56 -9.03
CA GLU A 159 -11.31 -0.20 -9.08
C GLU A 159 -9.90 -0.13 -9.69
N TRP A 160 -9.24 -1.27 -9.91
CA TRP A 160 -7.96 -1.32 -10.61
C TRP A 160 -8.10 -0.86 -12.06
N TRP A 161 -7.10 -0.13 -12.56
CA TRP A 161 -7.20 0.51 -13.87
C TRP A 161 -6.81 -0.38 -15.05
N PHE A 162 -5.99 -1.40 -14.80
CA PHE A 162 -5.33 -2.18 -15.84
C PHE A 162 -5.75 -3.65 -15.74
N HIS A 163 -7.03 -3.90 -15.98
CA HIS A 163 -7.58 -5.25 -16.07
C HIS A 163 -7.03 -5.96 -17.32
N PRO A 164 -6.47 -7.16 -17.21
CA PRO A 164 -6.15 -7.97 -18.39
C PRO A 164 -7.45 -8.33 -19.11
N GLU A 165 -7.45 -8.29 -20.44
CA GLU A 165 -8.58 -8.88 -21.19
C GLU A 165 -8.62 -10.38 -20.90
N ILE A 166 -9.82 -10.89 -20.57
CA ILE A 166 -10.10 -12.32 -20.40
C ILE A 166 -10.24 -12.98 -21.77
#